data_AF-K9EFK0-F1
#
_entry.id   AF-K9EFK0-F1
#
_cell.length_a   1.000
_cell.length_b   1.000
_cell.length_c   1.000
_cell.angle_alpha   90.00
_cell.angle_beta   90.00
_cell.angle_gamma   90.00
#
_symmetry.space_group_name_H-M   'P 1'
#
loop_
_entity.id
_entity.type
_entity.pdbx_description
1 polymer ?
#
loop_
_entity_poly.entity_id
_entity_poly.type
_entity_poly.pdbx_seq_one_letter_code
_entity_poly.pdbx_strand_id
1 'polypeptide(L)'
;MTTAKARVAVLVSGGGTNLQAILDGVAAGTLAHVNPVLVVSNKAQAYGITRARTAGVPTAVLAGPEYASGSNFEDALLRLLREQRIQLVVLAGFLKILSAEFISNCPCPLVNIHPALIPAFSGPGYYGLRVHRAALKAGVKVSGATVHLVNDVCDGGEILAQETVRVYPDDTPETLQARVLNEVEHVIFPRVIEELCADITASGEQLFPATKTAAAGPQVEHKTDPNPEQKTREKNTEMTPSSITEYLGGKTYPGRTLALAVDERGQTASLVYFIMGRSPNSQNRVFVKDGEVIRTEAFDAQKVVDPSLIIYPVYGRHKDTHVLTNGDQTSTICAGLEAGITASAALLSRDCEPDAPNFTPRISLLAGPDGYELNIIKAASPAGTASVHFDYTFPYLPGVGHCIHTYIDDGDPLPSFSGEPVAFAYTENMGEKIWKAINPEFKISLLECVLDLETFKMRSVRIFNKHTGD
;
A
#
# COMPACT_ATOMS: atom_id res chain seq x y z
N MET A 1 24.09 30.79 2.76
CA MET A 1 23.97 30.24 1.40
C MET A 1 22.49 30.18 1.06
N THR A 2 22.08 30.59 -0.13
CA THR A 2 20.68 30.50 -0.57
C THR A 2 20.34 29.02 -0.81
N THR A 3 19.31 28.49 -0.15
CA THR A 3 18.79 27.14 -0.39
C THR A 3 18.44 26.99 -1.87
N ALA A 4 18.92 25.93 -2.51
CA ALA A 4 18.56 25.62 -3.90
C ALA A 4 17.06 25.31 -3.99
N LYS A 5 16.41 25.70 -5.10
CA LYS A 5 14.97 25.49 -5.29
C LYS A 5 14.65 24.79 -6.61
N ALA A 6 13.79 23.78 -6.56
CA ALA A 6 13.28 23.08 -7.72
C ALA A 6 12.22 23.92 -8.43
N ARG A 7 12.25 23.92 -9.77
CA ARG A 7 11.31 24.66 -10.62
C ARG A 7 10.00 23.87 -10.76
N VAL A 8 8.92 24.38 -10.20
CA VAL A 8 7.62 23.71 -10.13
C VAL A 8 6.60 24.35 -11.07
N ALA A 9 5.88 23.53 -11.84
CA ALA A 9 4.66 23.93 -12.53
C ALA A 9 3.43 23.40 -11.80
N VAL A 10 2.43 24.26 -11.56
CA VAL A 10 1.17 23.86 -10.92
C VAL A 10 0.03 23.92 -11.93
N LEU A 11 -0.71 22.83 -12.09
CA LEU A 11 -1.84 22.70 -13.01
C LEU A 11 -3.15 22.81 -12.24
N VAL A 12 -4.08 23.64 -12.71
CA VAL A 12 -5.36 23.93 -12.04
C VAL A 12 -6.53 23.97 -13.02
N SER A 13 -7.72 23.54 -12.59
CA SER A 13 -8.96 23.67 -13.38
C SER A 13 -10.06 24.50 -12.70
N GLY A 14 -9.83 25.05 -11.52
CA GLY A 14 -10.88 25.67 -10.70
C GLY A 14 -10.37 26.68 -9.67
N GLY A 15 -10.89 26.58 -8.44
CA GLY A 15 -10.71 27.56 -7.36
C GLY A 15 -9.27 27.74 -6.85
N GLY A 16 -8.42 26.72 -7.03
CA GLY A 16 -6.99 26.77 -6.70
C GLY A 16 -6.69 26.88 -5.20
N THR A 17 -7.44 26.22 -4.34
CA THR A 17 -7.20 26.21 -2.88
C THR A 17 -5.88 25.52 -2.53
N ASN A 18 -5.63 24.33 -3.09
CA ASN A 18 -4.33 23.66 -2.97
C ASN A 18 -3.17 24.49 -3.54
N LEU A 19 -3.40 25.20 -4.65
CA LEU A 19 -2.42 26.17 -5.16
C LEU A 19 -2.14 27.27 -4.13
N GLN A 20 -3.17 27.81 -3.47
CA GLN A 20 -2.98 28.83 -2.44
C GLN A 20 -2.12 28.30 -1.28
N ALA A 21 -2.37 27.08 -0.79
CA ALA A 21 -1.58 26.48 0.27
C ALA A 21 -0.08 26.36 -0.10
N ILE A 22 0.22 26.02 -1.36
CA ILE A 22 1.59 25.99 -1.89
C ILE A 22 2.20 27.40 -1.92
N LEU A 23 1.47 28.40 -2.44
CA LEU A 23 1.95 29.78 -2.52
C LEU A 23 2.22 30.38 -1.13
N ASP A 24 1.33 30.11 -0.17
CA ASP A 24 1.45 30.57 1.21
C ASP A 24 2.65 29.93 1.89
N GLY A 25 2.87 28.62 1.69
CA GLY A 25 4.04 27.92 2.23
C GLY A 25 5.37 28.42 1.66
N VAL A 26 5.40 28.77 0.37
CA VAL A 26 6.59 29.42 -0.25
C VAL A 26 6.82 30.80 0.35
N ALA A 27 5.77 31.61 0.51
CA ALA A 27 5.86 32.95 1.08
C ALA A 27 6.29 32.92 2.56
N ALA A 28 5.83 31.92 3.31
CA ALA A 28 6.20 31.70 4.71
C ALA A 28 7.60 31.06 4.88
N GLY A 29 8.19 30.54 3.81
CA GLY A 29 9.49 29.86 3.84
C GLY A 29 9.43 28.43 4.38
N THR A 30 8.24 27.86 4.61
CA THR A 30 8.07 26.45 5.00
C THR A 30 8.26 25.50 3.83
N LEU A 31 8.09 26.00 2.59
CA LEU A 31 8.44 25.29 1.36
C LEU A 31 9.74 25.88 0.79
N ALA A 32 10.84 25.61 1.48
CA ALA A 32 12.14 26.25 1.23
C ALA A 32 12.76 25.83 -0.11
N HIS A 33 12.47 24.62 -0.58
CA HIS A 33 13.00 24.06 -1.83
C HIS A 33 12.06 24.25 -3.02
N VAL A 34 10.87 24.81 -2.82
CA VAL A 34 9.86 24.99 -3.87
C VAL A 34 9.99 26.36 -4.54
N ASN A 35 10.09 26.38 -5.86
CA ASN A 35 10.00 27.58 -6.68
C ASN A 35 8.87 27.43 -7.73
N PRO A 36 7.67 27.96 -7.47
CA PRO A 36 6.59 27.98 -8.45
C PRO A 36 6.95 28.94 -9.59
N VAL A 37 7.22 28.38 -10.78
CA VAL A 37 7.63 29.18 -11.95
C VAL A 37 6.54 29.31 -13.01
N LEU A 38 5.52 28.46 -12.96
CA LEU A 38 4.41 28.47 -13.91
C LEU A 38 3.15 27.91 -13.26
N VAL A 39 2.02 28.58 -13.44
CA VAL A 39 0.68 28.01 -13.20
C VAL A 39 -0.06 27.87 -14.51
N VAL A 40 -0.49 26.66 -14.85
CA VAL A 40 -1.21 26.37 -16.09
C VAL A 40 -2.67 26.05 -15.78
N SER A 41 -3.60 26.60 -16.55
CA SER A 41 -4.99 26.18 -16.49
C SER A 41 -5.55 25.75 -17.84
N ASN A 42 -6.36 24.70 -17.83
CA ASN A 42 -7.19 24.28 -18.96
C ASN A 42 -8.55 25.00 -19.00
N LYS A 43 -8.81 25.97 -18.11
CA LYS A 43 -10.04 26.78 -18.11
C LYS A 43 -9.71 28.26 -17.97
N ALA A 44 -10.21 29.07 -18.90
CA ALA A 44 -9.95 30.51 -18.93
C ALA A 44 -10.41 31.26 -17.67
N GLN A 45 -11.47 30.77 -17.01
CA GLN A 45 -12.07 31.39 -15.83
C GLN A 45 -11.63 30.75 -14.50
N ALA A 46 -10.58 29.91 -14.49
CA ALA A 46 -10.11 29.30 -13.25
C ALA A 46 -9.57 30.37 -12.28
N TYR A 47 -10.17 30.47 -11.10
CA TYR A 47 -9.74 31.43 -10.07
C TYR A 47 -8.30 31.20 -9.60
N GLY A 48 -7.78 29.97 -9.72
CA GLY A 48 -6.35 29.67 -9.47
C GLY A 48 -5.38 30.54 -10.27
N ILE A 49 -5.74 30.99 -11.48
CA ILE A 49 -4.93 31.92 -12.28
C ILE A 49 -4.84 33.30 -11.59
N THR A 50 -5.92 33.75 -10.96
CA THR A 50 -5.94 35.01 -10.20
C THR A 50 -5.04 34.91 -8.97
N ARG A 51 -5.06 33.77 -8.25
CA ARG A 51 -4.17 33.51 -7.11
C ARG A 51 -2.70 33.55 -7.53
N ALA A 52 -2.35 32.85 -8.61
CA ALA A 52 -1.00 32.82 -9.15
C ALA A 52 -0.49 34.23 -9.52
N ARG A 53 -1.28 35.01 -10.25
CA ARG A 53 -0.94 36.39 -10.62
C ARG A 53 -0.75 37.29 -9.40
N THR A 54 -1.61 37.14 -8.39
CA THR A 54 -1.51 37.90 -7.13
C THR A 54 -0.20 37.59 -6.40
N ALA A 55 0.24 36.33 -6.42
CA ALA A 55 1.52 35.90 -5.86
C ALA A 55 2.73 36.17 -6.80
N GLY A 56 2.53 36.82 -7.95
CA GLY A 56 3.60 37.12 -8.91
C GLY A 56 4.12 35.93 -9.71
N VAL A 57 3.40 34.81 -9.73
CA VAL A 57 3.80 33.61 -10.49
C VAL A 57 3.28 33.69 -11.93
N PRO A 58 4.14 33.48 -12.95
CA PRO A 58 3.71 33.44 -14.35
C PRO A 58 2.58 32.43 -14.60
N THR A 59 1.65 32.78 -15.49
CA THR A 59 0.47 31.94 -15.78
C THR A 59 0.31 31.66 -17.27
N ALA A 60 -0.10 30.44 -17.63
CA ALA A 60 -0.54 30.08 -18.96
C ALA A 60 -1.97 29.52 -18.94
N VAL A 61 -2.79 29.90 -19.93
CA VAL A 61 -4.15 29.40 -20.08
C VAL A 61 -4.23 28.68 -21.41
N LEU A 62 -4.38 27.36 -21.37
CA LEU A 62 -4.55 26.48 -22.52
C LEU A 62 -6.03 26.07 -22.61
N ALA A 63 -6.87 27.04 -22.96
CA ALA A 63 -8.32 26.87 -23.04
C ALA A 63 -8.86 27.46 -24.34
N GLY A 64 -9.67 26.71 -25.07
CA GLY A 64 -10.22 27.13 -26.36
C GLY A 64 -10.54 25.93 -27.27
N PRO A 65 -11.28 26.15 -28.38
CA PRO A 65 -11.60 25.10 -29.36
C PRO A 65 -10.35 24.39 -29.92
N GLU A 66 -9.24 25.11 -30.06
CA GLU A 66 -7.96 24.60 -30.54
C GLU A 66 -7.32 23.56 -29.61
N TYR A 67 -7.69 23.60 -28.32
CA TYR A 67 -7.25 22.67 -27.27
C TYR A 67 -8.32 21.64 -26.88
N ALA A 68 -9.42 21.58 -27.64
CA ALA A 68 -10.50 20.61 -27.44
C ALA A 68 -10.03 19.18 -27.76
N SER A 69 -9.14 19.01 -28.75
CA SER A 69 -8.40 17.76 -28.95
C SER A 69 -7.37 17.57 -27.83
N GLY A 70 -7.27 16.35 -27.29
CA GLY A 70 -6.29 15.99 -26.25
C GLY A 70 -4.85 16.29 -26.67
N SER A 71 -4.47 15.92 -27.89
CA SER A 71 -3.12 16.06 -28.43
C SER A 71 -2.62 17.50 -28.42
N ASN A 72 -3.42 18.44 -28.93
CA ASN A 72 -3.02 19.85 -29.04
C ASN A 72 -2.78 20.52 -27.68
N PHE A 73 -3.55 20.12 -26.66
CA PHE A 73 -3.37 20.60 -25.29
C PHE A 73 -2.07 20.06 -24.69
N GLU A 74 -1.86 18.75 -24.82
CA GLU A 74 -0.71 18.03 -24.26
C GLU A 74 0.60 18.47 -24.91
N ASP A 75 0.61 18.68 -26.24
CA ASP A 75 1.76 19.21 -26.97
C ASP A 75 2.16 20.61 -26.49
N ALA A 76 1.17 21.50 -26.35
CA ALA A 76 1.40 22.85 -25.84
C ALA A 76 1.90 22.83 -24.39
N LEU A 77 1.34 21.95 -23.55
CA LEU A 77 1.78 21.77 -22.18
C LEU A 77 3.22 21.25 -22.12
N LEU A 78 3.56 20.18 -22.84
CA LEU A 78 4.93 19.64 -22.90
C LEU A 78 5.93 20.71 -23.35
N ARG A 79 5.57 21.53 -24.33
CA ARG A 79 6.41 22.63 -24.80
C ARG A 79 6.67 23.64 -23.69
N LEU A 80 5.62 24.09 -22.96
CA LEU A 80 5.77 24.99 -21.83
C LEU A 80 6.65 24.38 -20.72
N LEU A 81 6.44 23.12 -20.37
CA LEU A 81 7.21 22.43 -19.32
C LEU A 81 8.70 22.37 -19.68
N ARG A 82 9.03 22.09 -20.94
CA ARG A 82 10.42 22.05 -21.44
C ARG A 82 11.06 23.44 -21.49
N GLU A 83 10.37 24.42 -22.07
CA GLU A 83 10.87 25.80 -22.18
C GLU A 83 11.14 26.42 -20.81
N GLN A 84 10.29 26.12 -19.82
CA GLN A 84 10.44 26.62 -18.45
C GLN A 84 11.36 25.75 -17.58
N ARG A 85 11.94 24.67 -18.11
CA ARG A 85 12.82 23.72 -17.38
C ARG A 85 12.19 23.26 -16.07
N ILE A 86 10.94 22.79 -16.15
CA ILE A 86 10.22 22.29 -15.00
C ILE A 86 10.85 20.99 -14.51
N GLN A 87 10.94 20.84 -13.19
CA GLN A 87 11.51 19.68 -12.50
C GLN A 87 10.46 18.89 -11.71
N LEU A 88 9.29 19.48 -11.46
CA LEU A 88 8.13 18.81 -10.86
C LEU A 88 6.84 19.45 -11.38
N VAL A 89 5.88 18.63 -11.77
CA VAL A 89 4.52 19.07 -12.11
C VAL A 89 3.56 18.68 -10.99
N VAL A 90 2.79 19.64 -10.51
CA VAL A 90 1.83 19.46 -9.41
C VAL A 90 0.41 19.63 -9.95
N LEU A 91 -0.43 18.60 -9.84
CA LEU A 91 -1.83 18.64 -10.20
C LEU A 91 -2.67 19.09 -8.99
N ALA A 92 -3.02 20.37 -8.94
CA ALA A 92 -3.76 20.98 -7.82
C ALA A 92 -5.22 21.23 -8.23
N GLY A 93 -6.04 20.18 -8.21
CA GLY A 93 -7.43 20.23 -8.67
C GLY A 93 -7.52 20.37 -10.20
N PHE A 94 -6.65 19.65 -10.91
CA PHE A 94 -6.66 19.56 -12.37
C PHE A 94 -7.59 18.43 -12.82
N LEU A 95 -8.56 18.74 -13.68
CA LEU A 95 -9.70 17.85 -13.98
C LEU A 95 -9.63 17.20 -15.37
N LYS A 96 -8.58 17.47 -16.16
CA LYS A 96 -8.40 16.82 -17.45
C LYS A 96 -7.47 15.63 -17.28
N ILE A 97 -7.93 14.45 -17.72
CA ILE A 97 -7.11 13.24 -17.76
C ILE A 97 -5.97 13.47 -18.75
N LEU A 98 -4.76 13.14 -18.34
CA LEU A 98 -3.56 13.19 -19.17
C LEU A 98 -3.33 11.82 -19.80
N SER A 99 -2.99 11.79 -21.08
CA SER A 99 -2.76 10.54 -21.81
C SER A 99 -1.49 9.83 -21.35
N ALA A 100 -1.44 8.51 -21.53
CA ALA A 100 -0.22 7.72 -21.31
C ALA A 100 0.96 8.23 -22.15
N GLU A 101 0.69 8.72 -23.37
CA GLU A 101 1.69 9.32 -24.25
C GLU A 101 2.26 10.62 -23.64
N PHE A 102 1.42 11.50 -23.10
CA PHE A 102 1.88 12.70 -22.41
C PHE A 102 2.74 12.34 -21.19
N ILE A 103 2.29 11.40 -20.36
CA ILE A 103 2.98 11.00 -19.12
C ILE A 103 4.37 10.44 -19.45
N SER A 104 4.46 9.57 -20.46
CA SER A 104 5.72 9.00 -20.93
C SER A 104 6.69 10.04 -21.51
N ASN A 105 6.16 11.11 -22.12
CA ASN A 105 6.94 12.20 -22.72
C ASN A 105 7.21 13.38 -21.77
N CYS A 106 6.68 13.35 -20.55
CA CYS A 106 6.84 14.42 -19.57
C CYS A 106 8.31 14.46 -19.09
N PRO A 107 8.98 15.62 -19.10
CA PRO A 107 10.40 15.72 -18.75
C PRO A 107 10.69 15.58 -17.25
N CYS A 108 9.66 15.37 -16.43
CA CYS A 108 9.75 15.38 -14.98
C CYS A 108 8.55 14.66 -14.33
N PRO A 109 8.64 14.30 -13.04
CA PRO A 109 7.54 13.68 -12.31
C PRO A 109 6.29 14.56 -12.26
N LEU A 110 5.16 13.88 -12.20
CA LEU A 110 3.86 14.45 -11.94
C LEU A 110 3.37 13.94 -10.58
N VAL A 111 2.91 14.85 -9.72
CA VAL A 111 2.28 14.53 -8.44
C VAL A 111 0.86 15.07 -8.41
N ASN A 112 -0.07 14.29 -7.89
CA ASN A 112 -1.47 14.67 -7.74
C ASN A 112 -1.92 14.47 -6.29
N ILE A 113 -2.96 15.20 -5.90
CA ILE A 113 -3.72 14.92 -4.68
C ILE A 113 -5.17 14.56 -5.03
N HIS A 114 -5.65 13.47 -4.45
CA HIS A 114 -7.01 12.98 -4.60
C HIS A 114 -7.75 13.00 -3.26
N PRO A 115 -8.99 13.54 -3.16
CA PRO A 115 -9.69 13.74 -1.89
C PRO A 115 -10.43 12.49 -1.40
N ALA A 116 -9.76 11.34 -1.45
CA ALA A 116 -10.15 10.09 -0.82
C ALA A 116 -8.91 9.27 -0.45
N LEU A 117 -9.11 8.21 0.33
CA LEU A 117 -8.09 7.22 0.66
C LEU A 117 -7.99 6.21 -0.49
N ILE A 118 -7.17 6.49 -1.50
CA ILE A 118 -6.93 5.57 -2.64
C ILE A 118 -6.58 4.17 -2.10
N PRO A 119 -7.19 3.08 -2.62
CA PRO A 119 -7.98 3.00 -3.87
C PRO A 119 -9.48 3.30 -3.71
N ALA A 120 -9.97 3.69 -2.53
CA ALA A 120 -11.38 3.98 -2.33
C ALA A 120 -11.79 5.30 -3.01
N PHE A 121 -12.95 5.30 -3.67
CA PHE A 121 -13.55 6.47 -4.31
C PHE A 121 -12.58 7.21 -5.24
N SER A 122 -11.78 6.46 -6.02
CA SER A 122 -10.82 6.99 -6.99
C SER A 122 -11.09 6.51 -8.42
N GLY A 123 -10.40 7.09 -9.40
CA GLY A 123 -10.55 6.74 -10.80
C GLY A 123 -11.65 7.56 -11.52
N PRO A 124 -11.99 7.17 -12.76
CA PRO A 124 -12.88 7.96 -13.61
C PRO A 124 -14.25 8.24 -12.96
N GLY A 125 -14.59 9.52 -12.83
CA GLY A 125 -15.87 9.98 -12.28
C GLY A 125 -15.83 10.39 -10.82
N TYR A 126 -14.75 10.09 -10.10
CA TYR A 126 -14.51 10.52 -8.73
C TYR A 126 -13.69 11.80 -8.70
N TYR A 127 -14.36 12.95 -8.80
CA TYR A 127 -13.71 14.26 -8.69
C TYR A 127 -14.62 15.29 -8.01
N GLY A 128 -14.00 16.26 -7.34
CA GLY A 128 -14.71 17.30 -6.59
C GLY A 128 -15.72 16.71 -5.60
N LEU A 129 -16.91 17.32 -5.49
CA LEU A 129 -17.95 16.86 -4.56
C LEU A 129 -18.46 15.44 -4.82
N ARG A 130 -18.19 14.83 -6.00
CA ARG A 130 -18.62 13.46 -6.29
C ARG A 130 -17.95 12.45 -5.38
N VAL A 131 -16.70 12.70 -5.00
CA VAL A 131 -15.93 11.84 -4.09
C VAL A 131 -16.58 11.79 -2.71
N HIS A 132 -16.81 12.96 -2.11
CA HIS A 132 -17.43 13.08 -0.79
C HIS A 132 -18.89 12.59 -0.77
N ARG A 133 -19.66 12.81 -1.85
CA ARG A 133 -21.00 12.22 -2.00
C ARG A 133 -20.96 10.70 -2.01
N ALA A 134 -20.01 10.11 -2.72
CA ALA A 134 -19.86 8.67 -2.77
C ALA A 134 -19.43 8.10 -1.40
N ALA A 135 -18.50 8.76 -0.71
CA ALA A 135 -18.08 8.39 0.64
C ALA A 135 -19.27 8.40 1.62
N LEU A 136 -20.03 9.50 1.67
CA LEU A 136 -21.20 9.59 2.55
C LEU A 136 -22.29 8.58 2.18
N LYS A 137 -22.54 8.38 0.89
CA LYS A 137 -23.50 7.37 0.41
C LYS A 137 -23.09 5.95 0.81
N ALA A 138 -21.79 5.65 0.80
CA ALA A 138 -21.26 4.37 1.26
C ALA A 138 -21.31 4.21 2.79
N GLY A 139 -21.61 5.28 3.53
CA GLY A 139 -21.74 5.24 5.00
C GLY A 139 -20.41 5.10 5.74
N VAL A 140 -19.28 5.36 5.07
CA VAL A 140 -17.95 5.24 5.68
C VAL A 140 -17.80 6.16 6.88
N LYS A 141 -17.05 5.72 7.89
CA LYS A 141 -16.77 6.49 9.11
C LYS A 141 -15.46 7.26 9.04
N VAL A 142 -14.66 6.98 8.01
CA VAL A 142 -13.36 7.57 7.76
C VAL A 142 -13.26 7.91 6.27
N SER A 143 -12.73 9.10 5.97
CA SER A 143 -12.35 9.57 4.64
C SER A 143 -10.95 10.18 4.74
N GLY A 144 -10.51 10.95 3.75
CA GLY A 144 -9.18 11.55 3.77
C GLY A 144 -8.73 12.02 2.40
N ALA A 145 -7.43 12.20 2.23
CA ALA A 145 -6.84 12.46 0.92
C ALA A 145 -5.50 11.73 0.74
N THR A 146 -5.16 11.50 -0.52
CA THR A 146 -3.96 10.78 -0.93
C THR A 146 -3.16 11.64 -1.91
N VAL A 147 -1.88 11.83 -1.61
CA VAL A 147 -0.89 12.37 -2.55
C VAL A 147 -0.19 11.21 -3.23
N HIS A 148 -0.11 11.21 -4.55
CA HIS A 148 0.47 10.11 -5.31
C HIS A 148 1.19 10.61 -6.57
N LEU A 149 2.15 9.82 -7.06
CA LEU A 149 2.73 10.00 -8.39
C LEU A 149 1.67 9.69 -9.46
N VAL A 150 1.68 10.41 -10.57
CA VAL A 150 0.77 10.15 -11.69
C VAL A 150 1.43 9.17 -12.64
N ASN A 151 0.70 8.11 -12.99
CA ASN A 151 1.03 7.17 -14.06
C ASN A 151 -0.14 7.07 -15.05
N ASP A 152 -0.07 6.14 -15.99
CA ASP A 152 -1.09 5.89 -17.00
C ASP A 152 -2.41 5.32 -16.45
N VAL A 153 -2.47 5.01 -15.16
CA VAL A 153 -3.68 4.60 -14.44
C VAL A 153 -4.22 5.78 -13.64
N CYS A 154 -5.49 6.14 -13.90
CA CYS A 154 -6.17 7.22 -13.17
C CYS A 154 -6.18 6.94 -11.66
N ASP A 155 -5.56 7.83 -10.88
CA ASP A 155 -5.40 7.70 -9.42
C ASP A 155 -4.75 6.37 -8.98
N GLY A 156 -3.85 5.81 -9.81
CA GLY A 156 -3.26 4.49 -9.62
C GLY A 156 -1.74 4.46 -9.53
N GLY A 157 -1.09 5.62 -9.38
CA GLY A 157 0.35 5.69 -9.18
C GLY A 157 0.77 5.58 -7.71
N GLU A 158 2.08 5.54 -7.49
CA GLU A 158 2.67 5.34 -6.17
C GLU A 158 2.15 6.35 -5.15
N ILE A 159 1.59 5.86 -4.05
CA ILE A 159 1.11 6.67 -2.93
C ILE A 159 2.31 7.20 -2.16
N LEU A 160 2.45 8.52 -2.10
CA LEU A 160 3.52 9.23 -1.40
C LEU A 160 3.13 9.62 0.02
N ALA A 161 1.86 9.99 0.22
CA ALA A 161 1.30 10.26 1.54
C ALA A 161 -0.21 10.06 1.51
N GLN A 162 -0.77 9.65 2.64
CA GLN A 162 -2.20 9.51 2.81
C GLN A 162 -2.55 9.79 4.26
N GLU A 163 -3.58 10.59 4.48
CA GLU A 163 -4.03 10.97 5.83
C GLU A 163 -5.55 10.96 5.90
N THR A 164 -6.05 10.73 7.10
CA THR A 164 -7.47 10.44 7.34
C THR A 164 -8.20 11.59 8.03
N VAL A 165 -9.51 11.68 7.79
CA VAL A 165 -10.45 12.47 8.59
C VAL A 165 -11.64 11.62 9.00
N ARG A 166 -12.18 11.91 10.19
CA ARG A 166 -13.44 11.30 10.63
C ARG A 166 -14.60 11.81 9.77
N VAL A 167 -15.53 10.91 9.45
CA VAL A 167 -16.84 11.24 8.87
C VAL A 167 -17.88 11.22 10.00
N TYR A 168 -18.49 12.36 10.26
CA TYR A 168 -19.50 12.53 11.30
C TYR A 168 -20.90 12.18 10.75
N PRO A 169 -21.85 11.78 11.62
CA PRO A 169 -23.20 11.43 11.20
C PRO A 169 -23.93 12.52 10.40
N ASP A 170 -23.68 13.79 10.72
CA ASP A 170 -24.38 14.93 10.14
C ASP A 170 -23.60 15.59 8.99
N ASP A 171 -22.56 14.94 8.47
CA ASP A 171 -21.77 15.49 7.37
C ASP A 171 -22.58 15.60 6.07
N THR A 172 -22.48 16.76 5.43
CA THR A 172 -22.82 16.93 4.02
C THR A 172 -21.56 16.75 3.17
N PRO A 173 -21.69 16.53 1.84
CA PRO A 173 -20.53 16.46 0.95
C PRO A 173 -19.62 17.69 1.06
N GLU A 174 -20.20 18.87 1.28
CA GLU A 174 -19.50 20.14 1.42
C GLU A 174 -18.78 20.26 2.76
N THR A 175 -19.38 19.82 3.88
CA THR A 175 -18.70 19.83 5.19
C THR A 175 -17.58 18.81 5.25
N LEU A 176 -17.79 17.61 4.68
CA LEU A 176 -16.75 16.60 4.55
C LEU A 176 -15.62 17.08 3.63
N GLN A 177 -15.95 17.70 2.49
CA GLN A 177 -14.96 18.30 1.60
C GLN A 177 -14.11 19.35 2.34
N ALA A 178 -14.76 20.28 3.05
CA ALA A 178 -14.05 21.32 3.78
C ALA A 178 -13.13 20.72 4.85
N ARG A 179 -13.54 19.63 5.50
CA ARG A 179 -12.71 18.91 6.46
C ARG A 179 -11.50 18.27 5.80
N VAL A 180 -11.71 17.45 4.77
CA VAL A 180 -10.64 16.80 4.01
C VAL A 180 -9.64 17.84 3.48
N LEU A 181 -10.13 18.95 2.93
CA LEU A 181 -9.30 20.01 2.39
C LEU A 181 -8.43 20.68 3.46
N ASN A 182 -9.02 21.10 4.57
CA ASN A 182 -8.33 21.92 5.57
C ASN A 182 -7.48 21.10 6.55
N GLU A 183 -7.95 19.92 6.95
CA GLU A 183 -7.26 19.06 7.92
C GLU A 183 -6.21 18.17 7.25
N VAL A 184 -6.39 17.85 5.96
CA VAL A 184 -5.51 16.92 5.25
C VAL A 184 -4.84 17.53 4.03
N GLU A 185 -5.60 17.91 2.98
CA GLU A 185 -4.98 18.27 1.69
C GLU A 185 -3.98 19.43 1.83
N HIS A 186 -4.35 20.49 2.54
CA HIS A 186 -3.49 21.64 2.81
C HIS A 186 -2.30 21.33 3.73
N VAL A 187 -2.24 20.14 4.33
CA VAL A 187 -1.14 19.69 5.19
C VAL A 187 -0.21 18.76 4.42
N ILE A 188 -0.73 17.66 3.89
CA ILE A 188 0.11 16.63 3.26
C ILE A 188 0.62 17.04 1.90
N PHE A 189 -0.14 17.82 1.13
CA PHE A 189 0.26 18.15 -0.24
C PHE A 189 1.45 19.10 -0.28
N PRO A 190 1.46 20.23 0.47
CA PRO A 190 2.66 21.06 0.56
C PRO A 190 3.86 20.31 1.12
N ARG A 191 3.67 19.45 2.14
CA ARG A 191 4.74 18.63 2.74
C ARG A 191 5.42 17.73 1.71
N VAL A 192 4.65 16.93 0.97
CA VAL A 192 5.20 16.02 -0.05
C VAL A 192 5.88 16.80 -1.18
N ILE A 193 5.33 17.95 -1.59
CA ILE A 193 5.95 18.78 -2.62
C ILE A 193 7.31 19.30 -2.15
N GLU A 194 7.43 19.72 -0.88
CA GLU A 194 8.71 20.14 -0.30
C GLU A 194 9.72 18.99 -0.26
N GLU A 195 9.30 17.81 0.21
CA GLU A 195 10.15 16.60 0.28
C GLU A 195 10.71 16.25 -1.11
N LEU A 196 9.84 16.16 -2.13
CA LEU A 196 10.25 15.91 -3.51
C LEU A 196 11.18 16.99 -4.06
N CYS A 197 10.91 18.27 -3.78
CA CYS A 197 11.75 19.36 -4.24
C CYS A 197 13.12 19.37 -3.53
N ALA A 198 13.17 19.04 -2.25
CA ALA A 198 14.41 18.87 -1.51
C ALA A 198 15.28 17.79 -2.16
N ASP A 199 14.71 16.62 -2.46
CA ASP A 199 15.41 15.52 -3.13
C ASP A 199 15.93 15.92 -4.52
N ILE A 200 15.10 16.62 -5.31
CA ILE A 200 15.48 17.17 -6.62
C ILE A 200 16.67 18.13 -6.51
N THR A 201 16.68 18.99 -5.51
CA THR A 201 17.77 19.96 -5.33
C THR A 201 19.04 19.37 -4.74
N ALA A 202 18.93 18.32 -3.92
CA ALA A 202 20.05 17.62 -3.32
C ALA A 202 20.79 16.73 -4.35
N SER A 203 20.06 16.13 -5.28
CA SER A 203 20.60 15.16 -6.23
C SER A 203 21.44 15.79 -7.35
N GLY A 204 21.29 17.10 -7.62
CA GLY A 204 22.04 17.81 -8.68
C GLY A 204 21.76 17.35 -10.13
N GLU A 205 21.09 16.21 -10.31
CA GLU A 205 20.70 15.58 -11.56
C GLU A 205 19.17 15.39 -11.62
N GLN A 206 18.61 15.33 -12.83
CA GLN A 206 17.23 14.89 -13.05
C GLN A 206 17.08 13.49 -12.45
N LEU A 207 16.31 13.33 -11.37
CA LEU A 207 16.05 12.04 -10.68
C LEU A 207 15.44 10.94 -11.58
N PHE A 208 15.14 11.24 -12.83
CA PHE A 208 14.52 10.33 -13.78
C PHE A 208 15.23 10.48 -15.13
N PRO A 209 15.68 9.39 -15.77
CA PRO A 209 16.40 9.47 -17.02
C PRO A 209 15.49 10.14 -18.07
N ALA A 210 16.01 11.17 -18.74
CA ALA A 210 15.43 11.66 -19.97
C ALA A 210 15.33 10.47 -20.95
N THR A 211 14.11 10.05 -21.26
CA THR A 211 13.86 9.03 -22.27
C THR A 211 14.57 9.46 -23.55
N LYS A 212 15.44 8.56 -24.06
CA LYS A 212 16.35 8.75 -25.19
C LYS A 212 15.76 9.67 -26.25
N THR A 213 16.45 10.78 -26.54
CA THR A 213 16.33 11.46 -27.84
C THR A 213 16.48 10.43 -28.95
N ALA A 214 15.44 10.28 -29.76
CA ALA A 214 15.44 9.40 -30.92
C ALA A 214 16.58 9.79 -31.87
N ALA A 215 17.67 9.03 -31.85
CA ALA A 215 18.64 9.00 -32.92
C ALA A 215 18.13 8.02 -34.00
N ALA A 216 18.15 8.50 -35.24
CA ALA A 216 17.62 7.81 -36.41
C ALA A 216 18.39 6.51 -36.76
N GLY A 217 17.62 5.50 -37.18
CA GLY A 217 18.04 4.43 -38.11
C GLY A 217 17.86 3.00 -37.60
N PRO A 218 17.78 1.97 -38.49
CA PRO A 218 17.19 1.92 -39.82
C PRO A 218 15.90 1.07 -39.84
N GLN A 219 15.13 1.25 -40.91
CA GLN A 219 13.87 0.54 -41.18
C GLN A 219 14.06 -0.98 -41.22
N VAL A 220 13.18 -1.71 -40.53
CA VAL A 220 12.98 -3.15 -40.75
C VAL A 220 11.57 -3.33 -41.32
N GLU A 221 11.54 -3.98 -42.47
CA GLU A 221 10.38 -4.15 -43.33
C GLU A 221 9.22 -4.88 -42.64
N HIS A 222 8.02 -4.36 -42.89
CA HIS A 222 6.76 -5.04 -42.60
C HIS A 222 6.65 -6.33 -43.43
N LYS A 223 6.60 -7.48 -42.76
CA LYS A 223 5.84 -8.64 -43.26
C LYS A 223 4.58 -8.78 -42.43
N THR A 224 3.48 -8.48 -43.09
CA THR A 224 2.12 -8.80 -42.68
C THR A 224 1.93 -10.32 -42.70
N ASP A 225 1.51 -10.89 -41.58
CA ASP A 225 0.68 -12.09 -41.60
C ASP A 225 -0.49 -11.92 -40.61
N PRO A 226 -1.69 -12.40 -40.97
CA PRO A 226 -2.93 -12.05 -40.31
C PRO A 226 -3.14 -12.86 -39.03
N ASN A 227 -3.50 -12.15 -37.97
CA ASN A 227 -4.47 -12.56 -36.95
C ASN A 227 -4.31 -13.94 -36.28
N PRO A 228 -3.75 -13.99 -35.06
CA PRO A 228 -4.12 -14.95 -34.04
C PRO A 228 -4.83 -14.29 -32.85
N GLU A 229 -5.75 -13.32 -33.07
CA GLU A 229 -6.60 -12.71 -32.02
C GLU A 229 -7.73 -13.64 -31.51
N GLN A 230 -7.61 -14.96 -31.68
CA GLN A 230 -8.61 -15.91 -31.17
C GLN A 230 -8.06 -17.04 -30.27
N LYS A 231 -6.81 -16.96 -29.78
CA LYS A 231 -6.29 -17.99 -28.85
C LYS A 231 -5.57 -17.52 -27.59
N THR A 232 -5.65 -16.25 -27.20
CA THR A 232 -5.05 -15.79 -25.93
C THR A 232 -5.95 -14.85 -25.14
N ARG A 233 -7.26 -15.14 -25.14
CA ARG A 233 -8.27 -14.45 -24.32
C ARG A 233 -8.62 -15.18 -23.02
N GLU A 234 -7.76 -16.10 -22.57
CA GLU A 234 -7.89 -16.77 -21.29
C GLU A 234 -6.59 -16.63 -20.51
N LYS A 235 -6.71 -16.17 -19.25
CA LYS A 235 -5.67 -15.94 -18.22
C LYS A 235 -5.02 -14.56 -18.19
N ASN A 236 -5.74 -13.59 -17.63
CA ASN A 236 -5.32 -12.84 -16.43
C ASN A 236 -6.42 -11.87 -16.00
N THR A 237 -7.57 -12.43 -15.62
CA THR A 237 -8.40 -11.86 -14.55
C THR A 237 -7.80 -12.42 -13.25
N GLU A 238 -7.17 -11.59 -12.42
CA GLU A 238 -6.94 -11.98 -11.01
C GLU A 238 -8.32 -12.14 -10.37
N MET A 239 -8.81 -13.38 -10.37
CA MET A 239 -9.97 -13.76 -9.58
C MET A 239 -9.53 -13.76 -8.12
N THR A 240 -10.25 -13.03 -7.27
CA THR A 240 -10.19 -13.25 -5.83
C THR A 240 -10.36 -14.75 -5.59
N PRO A 241 -9.39 -15.45 -4.97
CA PRO A 241 -9.51 -16.89 -4.83
C PRO A 241 -10.74 -17.21 -4.00
N SER A 242 -11.61 -18.06 -4.56
CA SER A 242 -12.82 -18.52 -3.87
C SER A 242 -12.48 -19.36 -2.64
N SER A 243 -11.26 -19.92 -2.57
CA SER A 243 -10.81 -20.82 -1.53
C SER A 243 -9.36 -20.59 -1.11
N ILE A 244 -9.13 -20.54 0.21
CA ILE A 244 -7.78 -20.49 0.78
C ILE A 244 -6.94 -21.73 0.46
N THR A 245 -7.58 -22.89 0.31
CA THR A 245 -6.85 -24.12 0.00
C THR A 245 -6.37 -24.17 -1.44
N GLU A 246 -7.17 -23.64 -2.37
CA GLU A 246 -6.77 -23.54 -3.77
C GLU A 246 -5.62 -22.54 -3.90
N TYR A 247 -5.75 -21.38 -3.24
CA TYR A 247 -4.71 -20.35 -3.25
C TYR A 247 -3.38 -20.86 -2.66
N LEU A 248 -3.40 -21.42 -1.45
CA LEU A 248 -2.18 -21.90 -0.79
C LEU A 248 -1.66 -23.22 -1.38
N GLY A 249 -2.55 -24.09 -1.85
CA GLY A 249 -2.17 -25.35 -2.50
C GLY A 249 -1.55 -25.15 -3.88
N GLY A 250 -1.84 -24.03 -4.55
CA GLY A 250 -1.19 -23.63 -5.80
C GLY A 250 0.21 -23.05 -5.62
N LYS A 251 0.69 -22.86 -4.38
CA LYS A 251 2.00 -22.27 -4.10
C LYS A 251 3.04 -23.34 -3.76
N THR A 252 4.25 -23.18 -4.29
CA THR A 252 5.35 -24.09 -3.96
C THR A 252 5.86 -23.81 -2.54
N TYR A 253 6.11 -22.54 -2.21
CA TYR A 253 6.64 -22.15 -0.91
C TYR A 253 6.23 -20.73 -0.46
N PRO A 254 5.07 -20.55 0.22
CA PRO A 254 4.69 -19.28 0.85
C PRO A 254 5.49 -18.95 2.13
N GLY A 255 6.26 -19.92 2.65
CA GLY A 255 6.99 -19.80 3.91
C GLY A 255 6.08 -19.84 5.13
N ARG A 256 6.08 -18.77 5.92
CA ARG A 256 5.21 -18.60 7.10
C ARG A 256 3.95 -17.86 6.68
N THR A 257 2.79 -18.31 7.15
CA THR A 257 1.49 -17.75 6.75
C THR A 257 0.57 -17.59 7.94
N LEU A 258 -0.11 -16.44 8.01
CA LEU A 258 -1.18 -16.14 8.95
C LEU A 258 -2.48 -15.95 8.17
N ALA A 259 -3.58 -16.49 8.70
CA ALA A 259 -4.90 -16.31 8.12
C ALA A 259 -5.96 -16.18 9.22
N LEU A 260 -6.97 -15.34 8.98
CA LEU A 260 -8.18 -15.30 9.79
C LEU A 260 -9.39 -15.45 8.88
N ALA A 261 -10.38 -16.24 9.27
CA ALA A 261 -11.68 -16.27 8.60
C ALA A 261 -12.82 -16.29 9.62
N VAL A 262 -13.90 -15.56 9.31
CA VAL A 262 -15.10 -15.52 10.13
C VAL A 262 -16.12 -16.51 9.57
N ASP A 263 -16.76 -17.27 10.45
CA ASP A 263 -17.82 -18.19 10.02
C ASP A 263 -18.99 -17.46 9.33
N GLU A 264 -19.80 -18.19 8.57
CA GLU A 264 -20.93 -17.61 7.82
C GLU A 264 -21.97 -16.91 8.70
N ARG A 265 -21.97 -17.18 10.01
CA ARG A 265 -22.91 -16.61 10.99
C ARG A 265 -22.33 -15.40 11.72
N GLY A 266 -21.06 -15.08 11.54
CA GLY A 266 -20.37 -14.01 12.27
C GLY A 266 -20.12 -14.34 13.75
N GLN A 267 -20.18 -15.62 14.16
CA GLN A 267 -20.13 -16.00 15.57
C GLN A 267 -18.74 -16.38 16.06
N THR A 268 -17.94 -16.97 15.17
CA THR A 268 -16.58 -17.41 15.46
C THR A 268 -15.59 -16.96 14.40
N ALA A 269 -14.34 -16.80 14.81
CA ALA A 269 -13.21 -16.56 13.92
C ALA A 269 -12.18 -17.67 14.07
N SER A 270 -11.77 -18.27 12.95
CA SER A 270 -10.66 -19.21 12.89
C SER A 270 -9.38 -18.48 12.53
N LEU A 271 -8.40 -18.53 13.43
CA LEU A 271 -7.06 -17.99 13.26
C LEU A 271 -6.12 -19.14 12.94
N VAL A 272 -5.39 -19.07 11.83
CA VAL A 272 -4.44 -20.08 11.42
C VAL A 272 -3.06 -19.47 11.27
N TYR A 273 -2.05 -20.16 11.81
CA TYR A 273 -0.65 -19.89 11.58
C TYR A 273 0.07 -21.17 11.17
N PHE A 274 0.86 -21.15 10.09
CA PHE A 274 1.71 -22.29 9.76
C PHE A 274 3.12 -21.89 9.34
N ILE A 275 4.02 -22.86 9.46
CA ILE A 275 5.44 -22.74 9.14
C ILE A 275 5.79 -23.76 8.06
N MET A 276 6.52 -23.30 7.05
CA MET A 276 7.20 -24.13 6.06
C MET A 276 8.71 -23.86 6.10
N GLY A 277 9.54 -24.85 5.76
CA GLY A 277 11.01 -24.72 5.79
C GLY A 277 11.74 -25.45 4.68
N ARG A 278 12.73 -24.77 4.10
CA ARG A 278 13.64 -25.31 3.07
C ARG A 278 14.94 -25.85 3.64
N SER A 279 15.49 -25.23 4.69
CA SER A 279 16.75 -25.63 5.30
C SER A 279 16.55 -26.66 6.41
N PRO A 280 17.55 -27.51 6.72
CA PRO A 280 17.49 -28.45 7.85
C PRO A 280 17.12 -27.78 9.17
N ASN A 281 17.69 -26.59 9.43
CA ASN A 281 17.38 -25.82 10.65
C ASN A 281 15.93 -25.32 10.66
N SER A 282 15.45 -24.81 9.52
CA SER A 282 14.07 -24.34 9.37
C SER A 282 13.06 -25.47 9.52
N GLN A 283 13.38 -26.66 8.99
CA GLN A 283 12.56 -27.88 9.09
C GLN A 283 12.54 -28.49 10.49
N ASN A 284 13.46 -28.13 11.36
CA ASN A 284 13.58 -28.69 12.71
C ASN A 284 12.66 -28.00 13.73
N ARG A 285 11.50 -27.46 13.32
CA ARG A 285 10.57 -26.73 14.19
C ARG A 285 9.32 -27.56 14.50
N VAL A 286 8.74 -27.39 15.67
CA VAL A 286 7.42 -27.89 16.06
C VAL A 286 6.67 -26.85 16.88
N PHE A 287 5.35 -26.86 16.84
CA PHE A 287 4.56 -26.13 17.83
C PHE A 287 4.34 -26.98 19.07
N VAL A 288 4.60 -26.37 20.22
CA VAL A 288 4.37 -26.97 21.53
C VAL A 288 3.41 -26.07 22.31
N LYS A 289 2.41 -26.69 22.91
CA LYS A 289 1.47 -26.04 23.82
C LYS A 289 1.75 -26.49 25.25
N ASP A 290 2.05 -25.54 26.11
CA ASP A 290 2.21 -25.75 27.55
C ASP A 290 1.25 -24.81 28.30
N GLY A 291 0.15 -25.38 28.79
CA GLY A 291 -0.97 -24.59 29.33
C GLY A 291 -1.59 -23.67 28.28
N GLU A 292 -1.54 -22.36 28.53
CA GLU A 292 -2.01 -21.31 27.61
C GLU A 292 -0.93 -20.78 26.68
N VAL A 293 0.34 -21.16 26.90
CA VAL A 293 1.46 -20.71 26.08
C VAL A 293 1.60 -21.62 24.87
N ILE A 294 1.69 -21.03 23.69
CA ILE A 294 2.02 -21.74 22.45
C ILE A 294 3.27 -21.11 21.87
N ARG A 295 4.29 -21.93 21.64
CA ARG A 295 5.60 -21.50 21.15
C ARG A 295 6.14 -22.45 20.12
N THR A 296 7.10 -21.99 19.34
CA THR A 296 7.95 -22.86 18.55
C THR A 296 9.03 -23.48 19.42
N GLU A 297 9.34 -24.74 19.16
CA GLU A 297 10.49 -25.45 19.72
C GLU A 297 11.25 -26.19 18.62
N ALA A 298 12.50 -26.56 18.92
CA ALA A 298 13.25 -27.45 18.06
C ALA A 298 12.76 -28.89 18.24
N PHE A 299 12.49 -29.61 17.14
CA PHE A 299 12.18 -31.04 17.21
C PHE A 299 13.39 -31.85 17.73
N ASP A 300 14.57 -31.53 17.20
CA ASP A 300 15.84 -32.07 17.67
C ASP A 300 16.73 -30.94 18.19
N ALA A 301 16.85 -30.83 19.51
CA ALA A 301 17.62 -29.78 20.17
C ALA A 301 19.12 -29.78 19.78
N GLN A 302 19.67 -30.90 19.30
CA GLN A 302 21.07 -31.00 18.89
C GLN A 302 21.36 -30.33 17.54
N LYS A 303 20.33 -30.05 16.75
CA LYS A 303 20.46 -29.44 15.41
C LYS A 303 20.27 -27.92 15.40
N VAL A 304 20.09 -27.31 16.56
CA VAL A 304 19.87 -25.86 16.71
C VAL A 304 21.21 -25.12 16.59
N VAL A 305 21.37 -24.35 15.53
CA VAL A 305 22.55 -23.48 15.34
C VAL A 305 22.31 -22.09 15.95
N ASP A 306 21.11 -21.53 15.73
CA ASP A 306 20.67 -20.27 16.31
C ASP A 306 19.28 -20.46 16.97
N PRO A 307 19.18 -20.39 18.30
CA PRO A 307 17.92 -20.61 19.01
C PRO A 307 16.94 -19.43 18.88
N SER A 308 17.43 -18.22 18.56
CA SER A 308 16.61 -17.00 18.59
C SER A 308 15.53 -16.97 17.49
N LEU A 309 15.83 -17.57 16.34
CA LEU A 309 14.89 -17.71 15.21
C LEU A 309 14.03 -18.98 15.29
N ILE A 310 14.29 -19.84 16.28
CA ILE A 310 13.64 -21.14 16.43
C ILE A 310 12.65 -21.13 17.59
N ILE A 311 12.98 -20.49 18.72
CA ILE A 311 12.20 -20.57 19.94
C ILE A 311 11.61 -19.20 20.26
N TYR A 312 10.33 -19.01 19.95
CA TYR A 312 9.61 -17.79 20.26
C TYR A 312 8.14 -18.07 20.60
N PRO A 313 7.49 -17.20 21.38
CA PRO A 313 6.05 -17.28 21.61
C PRO A 313 5.32 -16.98 20.30
N VAL A 314 4.56 -17.96 19.84
CA VAL A 314 3.78 -17.87 18.60
C VAL A 314 2.47 -17.15 18.85
N TYR A 315 1.88 -17.44 20.02
CA TYR A 315 0.62 -16.90 20.48
C TYR A 315 0.84 -16.06 21.74
N GLY A 316 0.19 -14.91 21.78
CA GLY A 316 0.09 -14.04 22.94
C GLY A 316 -1.34 -13.48 23.09
N ARG A 317 -1.64 -12.94 24.26
CA ARG A 317 -2.93 -12.31 24.54
C ARG A 317 -2.75 -11.13 25.48
N HIS A 318 -3.42 -10.02 25.18
CA HIS A 318 -3.59 -8.90 26.09
C HIS A 318 -5.09 -8.55 26.16
N LYS A 319 -5.70 -8.70 27.34
CA LYS A 319 -7.16 -8.58 27.54
C LYS A 319 -7.93 -9.45 26.54
N ASP A 320 -8.73 -8.85 25.67
CA ASP A 320 -9.54 -9.56 24.67
C ASP A 320 -8.90 -9.58 23.27
N THR A 321 -7.65 -9.10 23.16
CA THR A 321 -6.88 -9.13 21.91
C THR A 321 -5.93 -10.33 21.90
N HIS A 322 -6.10 -11.17 20.89
CA HIS A 322 -5.26 -12.34 20.58
C HIS A 322 -4.21 -11.95 19.55
N VAL A 323 -2.99 -12.45 19.71
CA VAL A 323 -1.84 -12.11 18.85
C VAL A 323 -1.20 -13.40 18.36
N LEU A 324 -1.01 -13.53 17.04
CA LEU A 324 -0.24 -14.59 16.40
C LEU A 324 0.85 -13.96 15.53
N THR A 325 2.09 -14.40 15.67
CA THR A 325 3.19 -13.87 14.84
C THR A 325 4.18 -14.96 14.43
N ASN A 326 5.01 -14.65 13.43
CA ASN A 326 6.03 -15.56 12.94
C ASN A 326 7.42 -15.38 13.60
N GLY A 327 7.49 -14.69 14.74
CA GLY A 327 8.73 -14.48 15.49
C GLY A 327 8.50 -13.97 16.91
N ASP A 328 9.57 -13.46 17.55
CA ASP A 328 9.55 -12.92 18.90
C ASP A 328 8.80 -11.57 19.04
N GLN A 329 8.34 -10.99 17.92
CA GLN A 329 7.55 -9.76 17.95
C GLN A 329 6.19 -9.93 18.65
N THR A 330 5.71 -11.17 18.89
CA THR A 330 4.54 -11.42 19.76
C THR A 330 4.70 -10.73 21.12
N SER A 331 5.89 -10.84 21.73
CA SER A 331 6.19 -10.21 23.02
C SER A 331 6.25 -8.68 22.92
N THR A 332 6.80 -8.17 21.81
CA THR A 332 6.87 -6.71 21.55
C THR A 332 5.47 -6.11 21.45
N ILE A 333 4.57 -6.76 20.69
CA ILE A 333 3.18 -6.35 20.55
C ILE A 333 2.46 -6.39 21.91
N CYS A 334 2.55 -7.51 22.64
CA CYS A 334 1.86 -7.63 23.93
C CYS A 334 2.34 -6.59 24.95
N ALA A 335 3.64 -6.32 25.00
CA ALA A 335 4.20 -5.26 25.85
C ALA A 335 3.73 -3.87 25.44
N GLY A 336 3.64 -3.59 24.13
CA GLY A 336 3.10 -2.33 23.62
C GLY A 336 1.64 -2.11 24.00
N LEU A 337 0.80 -3.14 23.84
CA LEU A 337 -0.61 -3.10 24.24
C LEU A 337 -0.77 -2.88 25.75
N GLU A 338 0.05 -3.53 26.57
CA GLU A 338 0.09 -3.30 28.03
C GLU A 338 0.49 -1.86 28.37
N ALA A 339 1.42 -1.27 27.60
CA ALA A 339 1.84 0.12 27.72
C ALA A 339 0.85 1.13 27.12
N GLY A 340 -0.27 0.68 26.53
CA GLY A 340 -1.32 1.53 25.98
C GLY A 340 -1.00 2.12 24.60
N ILE A 341 -0.04 1.57 23.86
CA ILE A 341 0.23 1.93 22.47
C ILE A 341 -0.30 0.87 21.50
N THR A 342 -0.54 1.25 20.25
CA THR A 342 -1.05 0.33 19.22
C THR A 342 0.00 -0.71 18.84
N ALA A 343 -0.45 -1.83 18.28
CA ALA A 343 0.44 -2.87 17.78
C ALA A 343 1.37 -2.33 16.69
N SER A 344 0.86 -1.55 15.74
CA SER A 344 1.67 -0.89 14.71
C SER A 344 2.75 0.00 15.30
N ALA A 345 2.42 0.81 16.33
CA ALA A 345 3.41 1.65 17.01
C ALA A 345 4.48 0.81 17.74
N ALA A 346 4.09 -0.29 18.38
CA ALA A 346 5.04 -1.22 19.01
C ALA A 346 5.96 -1.89 17.97
N LEU A 347 5.43 -2.18 16.78
CA LEU A 347 6.18 -2.81 15.70
C LEU A 347 7.18 -1.87 15.04
N LEU A 348 7.08 -0.53 15.17
CA LEU A 348 8.07 0.41 14.62
C LEU A 348 9.50 0.20 15.16
N SER A 349 9.66 -0.50 16.29
CA SER A 349 10.98 -0.85 16.83
C SER A 349 11.55 -2.16 16.27
N ARG A 350 10.93 -2.73 15.22
CA ARG A 350 11.24 -4.05 14.68
C ARG A 350 11.56 -3.95 13.20
N ASP A 351 12.50 -4.78 12.76
CA ASP A 351 12.87 -4.94 11.35
C ASP A 351 12.48 -6.33 10.82
N CYS A 352 12.61 -6.54 9.51
CA CYS A 352 12.62 -7.88 8.93
C CYS A 352 13.70 -8.78 9.59
N GLU A 353 13.64 -10.09 9.37
CA GLU A 353 14.66 -10.99 9.91
C GLU A 353 16.06 -10.66 9.34
N PRO A 354 17.12 -10.71 10.16
CA PRO A 354 18.49 -10.43 9.72
C PRO A 354 19.12 -11.66 9.04
N ASP A 355 18.40 -12.31 8.12
CA ASP A 355 18.77 -13.56 7.45
C ASP A 355 19.07 -13.35 5.96
N ALA A 356 20.07 -12.50 5.68
CA ALA A 356 20.55 -12.25 4.33
C ALA A 356 20.86 -13.58 3.60
N PRO A 357 20.54 -13.70 2.29
CA PRO A 357 20.00 -12.66 1.42
C PRO A 357 18.46 -12.56 1.43
N ASN A 358 17.75 -13.34 2.25
CA ASN A 358 16.29 -13.45 2.17
C ASN A 358 15.57 -12.30 2.88
N PHE A 359 16.11 -11.83 4.01
CA PHE A 359 15.50 -10.80 4.86
C PHE A 359 14.03 -11.09 5.12
N THR A 360 13.74 -12.27 5.70
CA THR A 360 12.39 -12.79 5.84
C THR A 360 11.47 -11.71 6.44
N PRO A 361 10.32 -11.44 5.81
CA PRO A 361 9.30 -10.63 6.43
C PRO A 361 8.84 -11.13 7.79
N ARG A 362 8.59 -10.19 8.71
CA ARG A 362 7.87 -10.48 9.95
C ARG A 362 6.39 -10.22 9.73
N ILE A 363 5.57 -11.22 9.96
CA ILE A 363 4.10 -11.12 9.85
C ILE A 363 3.45 -11.27 11.22
N SER A 364 2.37 -10.53 11.42
CA SER A 364 1.58 -10.53 12.66
C SER A 364 0.09 -10.53 12.32
N LEU A 365 -0.70 -11.13 13.20
CA LEU A 365 -2.15 -11.18 13.15
C LEU A 365 -2.65 -10.85 14.55
N LEU A 366 -3.50 -9.83 14.66
CA LEU A 366 -4.16 -9.48 15.91
C LEU A 366 -5.67 -9.61 15.73
N ALA A 367 -6.38 -10.17 16.71
CA ALA A 367 -7.84 -10.29 16.69
C ALA A 367 -8.41 -9.84 18.02
N GLY A 368 -9.21 -8.78 18.03
CA GLY A 368 -9.81 -8.21 19.23
C GLY A 368 -11.18 -7.59 18.98
N PRO A 369 -11.77 -6.90 19.99
CA PRO A 369 -13.14 -6.41 19.93
C PRO A 369 -13.50 -5.53 18.73
N ASP A 370 -12.55 -4.73 18.24
CA ASP A 370 -12.77 -3.76 17.17
C ASP A 370 -12.53 -4.34 15.76
N GLY A 371 -12.17 -5.62 15.66
CA GLY A 371 -11.81 -6.29 14.41
C GLY A 371 -10.48 -7.03 14.50
N TYR A 372 -9.83 -7.22 13.36
CA TYR A 372 -8.53 -7.87 13.30
C TYR A 372 -7.57 -7.14 12.38
N GLU A 373 -6.29 -7.31 12.63
CA GLU A 373 -5.20 -6.69 11.90
C GLU A 373 -4.28 -7.78 11.33
N LEU A 374 -3.75 -7.52 10.14
CA LEU A 374 -2.63 -8.24 9.56
C LEU A 374 -1.51 -7.23 9.33
N ASN A 375 -0.32 -7.51 9.83
CA ASN A 375 0.85 -6.63 9.66
C ASN A 375 1.97 -7.40 8.96
N ILE A 376 2.77 -6.69 8.16
CA ILE A 376 4.00 -7.22 7.56
C ILE A 376 5.11 -6.17 7.58
N ILE A 377 6.31 -6.60 8.01
CA ILE A 377 7.54 -5.81 7.99
C ILE A 377 8.48 -6.45 6.98
N LYS A 378 8.95 -5.68 5.99
CA LYS A 378 9.79 -6.17 4.88
C LYS A 378 11.03 -5.31 4.72
N ALA A 379 12.09 -5.87 4.16
CA ALA A 379 13.25 -5.06 3.74
C ALA A 379 12.82 -3.97 2.74
N ALA A 380 13.27 -2.75 2.98
CA ALA A 380 13.08 -1.59 2.11
C ALA A 380 14.10 -1.53 0.96
N SER A 381 15.19 -2.29 1.08
CA SER A 381 16.27 -2.33 0.09
C SER A 381 16.79 -3.76 -0.06
N PRO A 382 17.43 -4.10 -1.21
CA PRO A 382 18.11 -5.38 -1.39
C PRO A 382 19.21 -5.65 -0.36
N ALA A 383 19.72 -4.62 0.31
CA ALA A 383 20.74 -4.74 1.35
C ALA A 383 20.15 -5.03 2.75
N GLY A 384 18.83 -4.95 2.92
CA GLY A 384 18.15 -5.17 4.20
C GLY A 384 18.55 -4.17 5.30
N THR A 385 19.03 -2.98 4.93
CA THR A 385 19.51 -1.96 5.87
C THR A 385 18.40 -1.13 6.52
N ALA A 386 17.17 -1.26 6.03
CA ALA A 386 15.97 -0.59 6.53
C ALA A 386 14.75 -1.47 6.23
N SER A 387 13.67 -1.26 7.00
CA SER A 387 12.40 -1.95 6.82
C SER A 387 11.25 -1.01 6.46
N VAL A 388 10.28 -1.52 5.74
CA VAL A 388 8.95 -0.90 5.51
C VAL A 388 7.89 -1.70 6.24
N HIS A 389 6.92 -0.99 6.82
CA HIS A 389 5.84 -1.53 7.61
C HIS A 389 4.52 -1.35 6.86
N PHE A 390 3.71 -2.41 6.82
CA PHE A 390 2.37 -2.38 6.26
C PHE A 390 1.40 -2.94 7.28
N ASP A 391 0.34 -2.19 7.53
CA ASP A 391 -0.72 -2.50 8.48
C ASP A 391 -2.06 -2.58 7.74
N TYR A 392 -2.79 -3.68 7.91
CA TYR A 392 -4.08 -3.91 7.28
C TYR A 392 -5.11 -4.23 8.36
N THR A 393 -6.14 -3.40 8.48
CA THR A 393 -7.20 -3.56 9.49
C THR A 393 -8.51 -3.98 8.82
N PHE A 394 -9.17 -4.98 9.39
CA PHE A 394 -10.38 -5.58 8.86
C PHE A 394 -11.47 -5.67 9.93
N PRO A 395 -12.73 -5.33 9.60
CA PRO A 395 -13.85 -5.73 10.43
C PRO A 395 -14.11 -7.24 10.30
N TYR A 396 -14.80 -7.82 11.29
CA TYR A 396 -15.31 -9.18 11.16
C TYR A 396 -16.48 -9.22 10.17
N LEU A 397 -16.23 -9.78 8.98
CA LEU A 397 -17.23 -9.96 7.93
C LEU A 397 -17.61 -11.44 7.84
N PRO A 398 -18.88 -11.82 8.10
CA PRO A 398 -19.32 -13.21 8.03
C PRO A 398 -18.97 -13.85 6.68
N GLY A 399 -18.41 -15.06 6.73
CA GLY A 399 -18.05 -15.82 5.53
C GLY A 399 -16.78 -15.35 4.81
N VAL A 400 -16.04 -14.37 5.35
CA VAL A 400 -14.83 -13.81 4.72
C VAL A 400 -13.60 -14.07 5.58
N GLY A 401 -12.49 -14.37 4.93
CA GLY A 401 -11.18 -14.40 5.54
C GLY A 401 -10.11 -13.68 4.72
N HIS A 402 -8.98 -13.38 5.37
CA HIS A 402 -7.80 -12.82 4.74
C HIS A 402 -6.55 -13.58 5.20
N CYS A 403 -5.58 -13.76 4.29
CA CYS A 403 -4.29 -14.35 4.63
C CYS A 403 -3.13 -13.46 4.19
N ILE A 404 -2.05 -13.53 4.95
CA ILE A 404 -0.77 -12.92 4.63
C ILE A 404 0.34 -13.95 4.85
N HIS A 405 1.35 -13.92 4.01
CA HIS A 405 2.47 -14.86 4.10
C HIS A 405 3.80 -14.16 3.83
N THR A 406 4.91 -14.85 4.07
CA THR A 406 6.24 -14.24 3.98
C THR A 406 6.75 -14.13 2.54
N TYR A 407 6.38 -15.07 1.66
CA TYR A 407 7.00 -15.21 0.34
C TYR A 407 6.01 -15.47 -0.78
N ILE A 408 6.26 -14.85 -1.94
CA ILE A 408 5.41 -15.07 -3.13
C ILE A 408 5.50 -16.53 -3.59
N ASP A 409 6.72 -17.07 -3.69
CA ASP A 409 7.04 -18.45 -4.09
C ASP A 409 8.50 -18.88 -3.72
N ASP A 410 9.00 -19.99 -4.27
CA ASP A 410 10.25 -20.69 -3.92
C ASP A 410 11.57 -20.15 -4.52
N GLY A 411 11.61 -18.88 -4.91
CA GLY A 411 12.77 -18.24 -5.56
C GLY A 411 14.08 -18.20 -4.74
N ASP A 412 15.15 -17.69 -5.37
CA ASP A 412 16.48 -17.54 -4.76
C ASP A 412 17.14 -16.20 -5.17
N PRO A 413 17.21 -15.19 -4.28
CA PRO A 413 16.68 -15.17 -2.92
C PRO A 413 15.15 -15.25 -2.89
N LEU A 414 14.58 -15.61 -1.74
CA LEU A 414 13.13 -15.77 -1.58
C LEU A 414 12.40 -14.43 -1.79
N PRO A 415 11.48 -14.32 -2.77
CA PRO A 415 10.78 -13.07 -3.04
C PRO A 415 9.76 -12.78 -1.93
N SER A 416 9.95 -11.69 -1.20
CA SER A 416 9.03 -11.23 -0.16
C SER A 416 7.62 -11.01 -0.70
N PHE A 417 6.61 -11.29 0.12
CA PHE A 417 5.21 -11.03 -0.21
C PHE A 417 4.96 -9.58 -0.65
N SER A 418 4.16 -9.42 -1.71
CA SER A 418 3.77 -8.14 -2.27
C SER A 418 2.26 -8.07 -2.46
N GLY A 419 1.71 -6.85 -2.38
CA GLY A 419 0.28 -6.59 -2.45
C GLY A 419 -0.43 -6.63 -1.10
N GLU A 420 -1.76 -6.60 -1.17
CA GLU A 420 -2.67 -6.66 -0.03
C GLU A 420 -2.86 -8.09 0.47
N PRO A 421 -3.29 -8.30 1.74
CA PRO A 421 -3.70 -9.62 2.22
C PRO A 421 -4.75 -10.25 1.31
N VAL A 422 -4.57 -11.53 1.02
CA VAL A 422 -5.42 -12.22 0.05
C VAL A 422 -6.74 -12.59 0.71
N ALA A 423 -7.83 -12.01 0.21
CA ALA A 423 -9.18 -12.33 0.63
C ALA A 423 -9.61 -13.71 0.09
N PHE A 424 -10.39 -14.44 0.89
CA PHE A 424 -10.93 -15.75 0.53
C PHE A 424 -12.26 -16.03 1.24
N ALA A 425 -13.07 -16.96 0.73
CA ALA A 425 -14.30 -17.36 1.39
C ALA A 425 -14.04 -18.31 2.56
N TYR A 426 -14.80 -18.13 3.65
CA TYR A 426 -14.72 -18.99 4.83
C TYR A 426 -14.77 -20.46 4.47
N THR A 427 -13.91 -21.22 5.13
CA THR A 427 -13.77 -22.65 4.93
C THR A 427 -13.89 -23.34 6.28
N GLU A 428 -14.95 -24.14 6.46
CA GLU A 428 -15.10 -24.95 7.66
C GLU A 428 -13.92 -25.92 7.82
N ASN A 429 -13.42 -26.11 9.04
CA ASN A 429 -12.20 -26.88 9.35
C ASN A 429 -10.98 -26.37 8.57
N MET A 430 -10.80 -25.04 8.58
CA MET A 430 -9.79 -24.32 7.82
C MET A 430 -8.38 -24.88 8.04
N GLY A 431 -7.96 -25.08 9.30
CA GLY A 431 -6.62 -25.58 9.62
C GLY A 431 -6.31 -26.94 9.00
N GLU A 432 -7.22 -27.91 9.14
CA GLU A 432 -7.05 -29.27 8.58
C GLU A 432 -6.99 -29.24 7.05
N LYS A 433 -7.86 -28.45 6.42
CA LYS A 433 -7.93 -28.33 4.96
C LYS A 433 -6.70 -27.63 4.39
N ILE A 434 -6.20 -26.57 5.04
CA ILE A 434 -4.92 -25.93 4.68
C ILE A 434 -3.78 -26.95 4.83
N TRP A 435 -3.70 -27.67 5.95
CA TRP A 435 -2.65 -28.65 6.21
C TRP A 435 -2.54 -29.74 5.14
N LYS A 436 -3.68 -30.19 4.59
CA LYS A 436 -3.73 -31.16 3.49
C LYS A 436 -3.35 -30.56 2.14
N ALA A 437 -3.62 -29.27 1.92
CA ALA A 437 -3.40 -28.61 0.63
C ALA A 437 -1.97 -28.11 0.42
N ILE A 438 -1.29 -27.63 1.47
CA ILE A 438 0.06 -27.06 1.36
C ILE A 438 1.13 -28.12 1.04
N ASN A 439 2.19 -27.70 0.36
CA ASN A 439 3.25 -28.58 -0.13
C ASN A 439 3.82 -29.49 1.00
N PRO A 440 3.70 -30.83 0.87
CA PRO A 440 4.12 -31.77 1.91
C PRO A 440 5.64 -31.83 2.12
N GLU A 441 6.42 -31.43 1.12
CA GLU A 441 7.88 -31.38 1.21
C GLU A 441 8.31 -30.38 2.28
N PHE A 442 7.74 -29.17 2.23
CA PHE A 442 8.20 -28.05 3.04
C PHE A 442 7.35 -27.77 4.27
N LYS A 443 6.13 -28.30 4.40
CA LYS A 443 5.30 -28.06 5.60
C LYS A 443 5.92 -28.62 6.87
N ILE A 444 5.76 -27.91 7.98
CA ILE A 444 6.36 -28.28 9.27
C ILE A 444 5.31 -28.38 10.36
N SER A 445 4.62 -27.27 10.63
CA SER A 445 3.63 -27.19 11.70
C SER A 445 2.52 -26.20 11.35
N LEU A 446 1.32 -26.45 11.84
CA LEU A 446 0.16 -25.56 11.73
C LEU A 446 -0.54 -25.46 13.10
N LEU A 447 -0.91 -24.25 13.47
CA LEU A 447 -1.73 -23.91 14.62
C LEU A 447 -3.05 -23.33 14.12
N GLU A 448 -4.17 -23.81 14.65
CA GLU A 448 -5.48 -23.22 14.48
C GLU A 448 -6.10 -22.89 15.84
N CYS A 449 -6.52 -21.66 16.03
CA CYS A 449 -7.28 -21.21 17.19
C CYS A 449 -8.66 -20.75 16.73
N VAL A 450 -9.73 -21.19 17.40
CA VAL A 450 -11.09 -20.71 17.14
C VAL A 450 -11.51 -19.77 18.27
N LEU A 451 -11.85 -18.54 17.92
CA LEU A 451 -12.33 -17.52 18.84
C LEU A 451 -13.85 -17.40 18.77
N ASP A 452 -14.46 -17.18 19.93
CA ASP A 452 -15.82 -16.70 20.06
C ASP A 452 -15.83 -15.17 19.86
N LEU A 453 -16.59 -14.64 18.90
CA LEU A 453 -16.58 -13.19 18.58
C LEU A 453 -17.48 -12.35 19.49
N GLU A 454 -18.29 -12.97 20.36
CA GLU A 454 -19.07 -12.25 21.36
C GLU A 454 -18.24 -12.00 22.63
N THR A 455 -17.47 -13.02 23.04
CA THR A 455 -16.73 -13.03 24.31
C THR A 455 -15.22 -12.89 24.15
N PHE A 456 -14.70 -13.02 22.92
CA PHE A 456 -13.28 -13.07 22.59
C PHE A 456 -12.51 -14.13 23.37
N LYS A 457 -13.20 -15.20 23.79
CA LYS A 457 -12.58 -16.36 24.42
C LYS A 457 -12.24 -17.42 23.37
N MET A 458 -11.13 -18.09 23.59
CA MET A 458 -10.69 -19.19 22.74
C MET A 458 -11.56 -20.43 22.99
N ARG A 459 -12.31 -20.86 21.97
CA ARG A 459 -13.17 -22.05 21.99
C ARG A 459 -12.37 -23.33 21.79
N SER A 460 -11.38 -23.31 20.91
CA SER A 460 -10.54 -24.47 20.63
C SER A 460 -9.15 -24.09 20.13
N VAL A 461 -8.21 -25.01 20.30
CA VAL A 461 -6.85 -24.95 19.77
C VAL A 461 -6.54 -26.30 19.15
N ARG A 462 -6.06 -26.31 17.91
CA ARG A 462 -5.57 -27.50 17.20
C ARG A 462 -4.15 -27.24 16.70
N ILE A 463 -3.27 -28.20 16.89
CA ILE A 463 -1.89 -28.16 16.40
C ILE A 463 -1.70 -29.37 15.50
N PHE A 464 -1.07 -29.16 14.36
CA PHE A 464 -0.63 -30.20 13.44
C PHE A 464 0.88 -30.12 13.32
N ASN A 465 1.59 -31.22 13.52
CA ASN A 465 3.06 -31.27 13.48
C ASN A 465 3.53 -32.41 12.59
N LYS A 466 4.33 -32.10 11.56
CA LYS A 466 4.86 -33.11 10.62
C LYS A 466 5.70 -34.18 11.33
N HIS A 467 6.51 -33.78 12.32
CA HIS A 467 7.49 -34.67 12.95
C HIS A 467 6.93 -35.49 14.12
N THR A 468 5.89 -35.01 14.80
CA THR A 468 5.29 -35.72 15.94
C THR A 468 4.02 -36.50 15.56
N GLY A 469 3.43 -36.20 14.40
CA GLY A 469 2.23 -36.90 13.90
C GLY A 469 0.92 -36.44 14.55
N ASP A 470 0.97 -35.36 15.34
CA ASP A 470 -0.20 -34.69 15.91
C ASP A 470 -1.01 -33.92 14.86
#